data_AF-A0A319DN35-F1
#
_entry.id   AF-A0A319DN35-F1
#
_cell.length_a   1.000
_cell.length_b   1.000
_cell.length_c   1.000
_cell.angle_alpha   90.00
_cell.angle_beta   90.00
_cell.angle_gamma   90.00
#
_symmetry.space_group_name_H-M   'P 1'
#
loop_
_entity.id
_entity.type
_entity.pdbx_description
1 polymer ?
#
loop_
_entity_poly.entity_id
_entity_poly.type
_entity_poly.pdbx_seq_one_letter_code
_entity_poly.pdbx_strand_id
1 'polypeptide(L)'
;MLFLNFFAAWRDFGSPKPGPTIRPLPPSTAQPEDHTTQQMNPPSDVIEAITQYGIPYHVRYMAYSISNRTVILLASFRGMPKSPILVSCPVRIYAAALSQEDRVSLQLNLDAIQSSVPEKAWHILDMNRERRLIVLDGEGNTTSMDLKDKGT
;
A
#
# COMPACT_ATOMS: atom_id res chain seq x y z
N MET A 1 -6.27 10.40 23.49
CA MET A 1 -5.60 9.16 23.03
C MET A 1 -6.64 8.04 23.02
N LEU A 2 -7.07 7.59 21.85
CA LEU A 2 -8.04 6.50 21.70
C LEU A 2 -7.44 5.47 20.74
N PHE A 3 -7.08 4.31 21.27
CA PHE A 3 -6.73 3.13 20.48
C PHE A 3 -8.02 2.39 20.12
N LEU A 4 -8.29 2.23 18.82
CA LEU A 4 -9.37 1.39 18.32
C LEU A 4 -8.86 -0.03 18.13
N ASN A 5 -9.40 -0.94 18.94
CA ASN A 5 -9.29 -2.39 18.80
C ASN A 5 -9.96 -2.85 17.49
N PHE A 6 -9.25 -3.64 16.69
CA PHE A 6 -9.85 -4.41 15.59
C PHE A 6 -9.70 -5.91 15.89
N PHE A 7 -10.79 -6.51 16.37
CA PHE A 7 -11.03 -7.95 16.32
C PHE A 7 -12.16 -8.23 15.32
N ALA A 8 -11.94 -9.17 14.39
CA ALA A 8 -12.91 -10.04 13.70
C ALA A 8 -12.28 -10.48 12.36
N ALA A 9 -12.30 -11.73 11.91
CA ALA A 9 -12.96 -12.94 12.38
C ALA A 9 -12.35 -14.14 11.63
N TRP A 10 -12.12 -15.26 12.31
CA TRP A 10 -12.13 -16.59 11.72
C TRP A 10 -12.96 -17.49 12.63
N ARG A 11 -14.08 -18.00 12.11
CA ARG A 11 -14.96 -18.95 12.80
C ARG A 11 -15.12 -20.19 11.92
N ASP A 12 -14.42 -21.24 12.33
CA ASP A 12 -14.94 -22.58 12.68
C ASP A 12 -15.73 -23.38 11.63
N PHE A 13 -15.22 -24.57 11.28
CA PHE A 13 -16.03 -25.79 11.18
C PHE A 13 -15.14 -27.05 11.14
N GLY A 14 -15.28 -27.91 12.15
CA GLY A 14 -14.75 -29.28 12.11
C GLY A 14 -14.73 -29.99 13.46
N SER A 15 -15.89 -30.44 13.94
CA SER A 15 -16.01 -31.29 15.14
C SER A 15 -15.34 -32.67 14.98
N PRO A 16 -15.02 -33.37 16.10
CA PRO A 16 -13.91 -34.31 16.19
C PRO A 16 -14.31 -35.78 15.95
N LYS A 17 -13.35 -36.59 15.48
CA LYS A 17 -13.40 -38.07 15.53
C LYS A 17 -12.62 -38.58 16.75
N PRO A 18 -13.09 -39.59 17.49
CA PRO A 18 -12.36 -40.14 18.64
C PRO A 18 -11.48 -41.33 18.25
N GLY A 19 -10.26 -41.37 18.84
CA GLY A 19 -9.39 -42.55 18.99
C GLY A 19 -7.94 -42.33 18.49
N PRO A 20 -6.92 -43.08 18.95
CA PRO A 20 -6.82 -43.96 20.12
C PRO A 20 -5.89 -43.38 21.23
N THR A 21 -5.90 -44.01 22.41
CA THR A 21 -5.12 -43.68 23.61
C THR A 21 -3.64 -43.37 23.34
N ILE A 22 -3.26 -42.10 23.49
CA ILE A 22 -1.87 -41.64 23.46
C ILE A 22 -1.31 -41.67 24.89
N ARG A 23 -0.20 -42.38 25.09
CA ARG A 23 0.58 -42.35 26.34
C ARG A 23 0.98 -40.90 26.67
N PRO A 24 0.97 -40.45 27.93
CA PRO A 24 1.45 -39.12 28.27
C PRO A 24 2.92 -38.96 27.85
N LEU A 25 3.19 -38.10 26.87
CA LEU A 25 4.52 -37.59 26.63
C LEU A 25 4.91 -36.71 27.84
N PRO A 26 6.19 -36.69 28.25
CA PRO A 26 6.66 -35.72 29.24
C PRO A 26 6.33 -34.31 28.74
N PRO A 27 6.10 -33.32 29.63
CA PRO A 27 5.88 -31.94 29.22
C PRO A 27 7.09 -31.49 28.42
N SER A 28 6.98 -31.55 27.09
CA SER A 28 7.90 -30.93 26.17
C SER A 28 7.75 -29.46 26.46
N THR A 29 8.83 -28.85 26.93
CA THR A 29 9.00 -27.44 27.18
C THR A 29 8.52 -26.70 25.94
N ALA A 30 7.24 -26.34 25.92
CA ALA A 30 6.67 -25.45 24.94
C ALA A 30 7.42 -24.14 25.17
N GLN A 31 8.43 -23.91 24.33
CA GLN A 31 8.96 -22.57 24.18
C GLN A 31 7.76 -21.69 23.84
N PRO A 32 7.54 -20.58 24.54
CA PRO A 32 6.54 -19.63 24.11
C PRO A 32 6.92 -19.27 22.69
N GLU A 33 6.09 -19.71 21.74
CA GLU A 33 6.13 -19.17 20.39
C GLU A 33 5.90 -17.69 20.58
N ASP A 34 7.01 -16.96 20.49
CA ASP A 34 7.06 -15.52 20.51
C ASP A 34 6.17 -15.11 19.35
N HIS A 35 4.90 -14.83 19.66
CA HIS A 35 3.98 -14.18 18.76
C HIS A 35 4.59 -12.80 18.57
N THR A 36 5.57 -12.73 17.68
CA THR A 36 6.11 -11.51 17.13
C THR A 36 4.89 -10.89 16.46
N THR A 37 4.21 -10.08 17.25
CA THR A 37 3.21 -9.13 16.81
C THR A 37 4.02 -8.30 15.86
N GLN A 38 3.97 -8.64 14.56
CA GLN A 38 4.64 -7.89 13.52
C GLN A 38 4.07 -6.50 13.66
N GLN A 39 4.83 -5.64 14.33
CA GLN A 39 4.53 -4.26 14.53
C GLN A 39 4.61 -3.68 13.12
N MET A 40 3.46 -3.72 12.41
CA MET A 40 3.36 -3.16 11.08
C MET A 40 3.67 -1.69 11.25
N ASN A 41 4.85 -1.30 10.77
CA ASN A 41 5.23 0.09 10.74
C ASN A 41 4.13 0.87 10.00
N PRO A 42 3.78 2.07 10.46
CA PRO A 42 2.82 2.90 9.77
C PRO A 42 3.28 3.11 8.32
N PRO A 43 2.34 3.21 7.36
CA PRO A 43 2.70 3.41 5.96
C PRO A 43 3.46 4.72 5.79
N SER A 44 4.60 4.68 5.10
CA SER A 44 5.42 5.87 4.80
C SER A 44 4.73 6.75 3.76
N ASP A 45 5.02 8.06 3.76
CA ASP A 45 4.55 8.92 2.67
C ASP A 45 5.21 8.53 1.34
N VAL A 46 4.46 8.59 0.23
CA VAL A 46 4.96 8.20 -1.10
C VAL A 46 6.14 9.04 -1.56
N ILE A 47 6.16 10.34 -1.28
CA ILE A 47 7.25 11.22 -1.66
C ILE A 47 8.46 10.97 -0.78
N GLU A 48 8.26 10.83 0.53
CA GLU A 48 9.33 10.47 1.46
C GLU A 48 10.01 9.16 1.07
N ALA A 49 9.23 8.12 0.77
CA ALA A 49 9.75 6.83 0.35
C ALA A 49 10.55 6.92 -0.97
N ILE A 50 10.08 7.72 -1.93
CA ILE A 50 10.79 7.91 -3.21
C ILE A 50 12.08 8.68 -3.00
N THR A 51 12.06 9.76 -2.21
CA THR A 51 13.26 10.52 -1.90
C THR A 51 14.32 9.66 -1.20
N GLN A 52 13.89 8.73 -0.34
CA GLN A 52 14.81 7.89 0.42
C GLN A 52 15.31 6.66 -0.35
N TYR A 53 14.44 6.00 -1.14
CA TYR A 53 14.72 4.69 -1.73
C TYR A 53 14.69 4.65 -3.26
N GLY A 54 14.37 5.78 -3.90
CA GLY A 54 14.23 5.94 -5.35
C GLY A 54 12.81 5.64 -5.85
N ILE A 55 12.62 5.62 -7.18
CA ILE A 55 11.33 5.27 -7.77
C ILE A 55 11.02 3.77 -7.58
N PRO A 56 9.78 3.41 -7.17
CA PRO A 56 9.42 2.01 -7.01
C PRO A 56 9.38 1.30 -8.37
N TYR A 57 9.87 0.06 -8.41
CA TYR A 57 9.85 -0.77 -9.62
C TYR A 57 8.72 -1.82 -9.58
N HIS A 58 8.09 -2.01 -8.42
CA HIS A 58 6.92 -2.85 -8.26
C HIS A 58 5.98 -2.20 -7.26
N VAL A 59 4.71 -2.07 -7.62
CA VAL A 59 3.67 -1.44 -6.80
C VAL A 59 2.40 -2.27 -6.89
N ARG A 60 1.76 -2.51 -5.76
CA ARG A 60 0.50 -3.25 -5.66
C ARG A 60 -0.48 -2.54 -4.72
N TYR A 61 -1.74 -2.45 -5.11
CA TYR A 61 -2.81 -2.01 -4.22
C TYR A 61 -2.99 -2.98 -3.04
N MET A 62 -3.08 -2.44 -1.82
CA MET A 62 -3.36 -3.20 -0.60
C MET A 62 -4.69 -2.80 0.03
N ALA A 63 -4.86 -1.50 0.29
CA ALA A 63 -6.01 -0.98 1.02
C ALA A 63 -6.25 0.50 0.69
N TYR A 64 -7.25 1.11 1.32
CA TYR A 64 -7.50 2.55 1.31
C TYR A 64 -7.80 3.03 2.72
N SER A 65 -7.51 4.31 2.99
CA SER A 65 -7.88 5.02 4.20
C SER A 65 -8.91 6.09 3.86
N ILE A 66 -10.11 5.96 4.44
CA ILE A 66 -11.22 6.89 4.24
C ILE A 66 -10.88 8.24 4.89
N SER A 67 -10.40 8.20 6.14
CA SER A 67 -10.13 9.41 6.94
C SER A 67 -9.15 10.36 6.26
N ASN A 68 -8.14 9.80 5.57
CA ASN A 68 -7.09 10.60 4.94
C ASN A 68 -7.24 10.69 3.42
N ARG A 69 -8.31 10.10 2.86
CA ARG A 69 -8.53 9.95 1.42
C ARG A 69 -7.27 9.45 0.69
N THR A 70 -6.67 8.39 1.21
CA THR A 70 -5.41 7.84 0.67
C THR A 70 -5.58 6.40 0.22
N VAL A 71 -4.83 6.01 -0.79
CA VAL A 71 -4.65 4.61 -1.18
C VAL A 71 -3.39 4.10 -0.48
N ILE A 72 -3.45 2.92 0.09
CA ILE A 72 -2.30 2.24 0.69
C ILE A 72 -1.78 1.22 -0.31
N LEU A 73 -0.49 1.36 -0.64
CA LEU A 73 0.22 0.57 -1.63
C LEU A 73 1.29 -0.25 -0.92
N LEU A 74 1.53 -1.45 -1.42
CA LEU A 74 2.77 -2.17 -1.13
C LEU A 74 3.74 -1.91 -2.28
N ALA A 75 4.90 -1.33 -1.98
CA ALA A 75 5.88 -0.95 -2.99
C ALA A 75 7.26 -1.54 -2.69
N SER A 76 7.94 -1.97 -3.75
CA SER A 76 9.35 -2.38 -3.72
C SER A 76 10.20 -1.34 -4.44
N PHE A 77 11.28 -0.96 -3.78
CA PHE A 77 12.17 0.12 -4.20
C PHE A 77 13.54 -0.42 -4.58
N ARG A 78 14.22 0.19 -5.55
CA ARG A 78 15.56 -0.25 -5.96
C ARG A 78 16.58 -0.11 -4.82
N GLY A 79 16.44 0.92 -3.97
CA GLY A 79 17.24 1.06 -2.76
C GLY A 79 16.95 0.01 -1.68
N MET A 80 15.81 -0.70 -1.77
CA MET A 80 15.39 -1.69 -0.77
C MET A 80 14.61 -2.88 -1.39
N PRO A 81 15.24 -3.70 -2.25
CA PRO A 81 14.50 -4.65 -3.10
C PRO A 81 13.93 -5.87 -2.36
N LYS A 82 14.46 -6.20 -1.18
CA LYS A 82 14.06 -7.40 -0.41
C LYS A 82 12.90 -7.16 0.56
N SER A 83 12.57 -5.91 0.83
CA SER A 83 11.63 -5.54 1.89
C SER A 83 10.61 -4.56 1.32
N PRO A 84 9.52 -5.07 0.73
CA PRO A 84 8.44 -4.19 0.30
C PRO A 84 7.88 -3.46 1.53
N ILE A 85 7.60 -2.17 1.38
CA ILE A 85 7.06 -1.33 2.45
C ILE A 85 5.64 -0.86 2.10
N LEU A 86 4.85 -0.59 3.12
CA LEU A 86 3.56 0.05 2.96
C LEU A 86 3.79 1.54 2.73
N VAL A 87 3.15 2.05 1.69
CA VAL A 87 3.24 3.43 1.25
C VAL A 87 1.84 4.02 1.23
N SER A 88 1.68 5.15 1.90
CA SER A 88 0.49 5.97 1.85
C SER A 88 0.57 6.90 0.64
N CYS A 89 -0.43 6.80 -0.23
CA CYS A 89 -0.49 7.52 -1.49
C CYS A 89 -1.75 8.39 -1.47
N PRO A 90 -1.63 9.70 -1.15
CA PRO A 90 -2.75 10.60 -1.26
C PRO A 90 -3.19 10.72 -2.72
N VAL A 91 -4.46 11.02 -2.93
CA VAL A 91 -5.04 11.14 -4.28
C VAL A 91 -4.38 12.25 -5.10
N ARG A 92 -3.96 13.32 -4.41
CA ARG A 92 -3.17 14.41 -4.99
C ARG A 92 -1.81 14.37 -4.34
N ILE A 93 -0.78 14.14 -5.15
CA ILE A 93 0.58 13.96 -4.69
C ILE A 93 1.38 15.18 -5.12
N TYR A 94 1.78 16.00 -4.16
CA TYR A 94 2.63 17.14 -4.42
C TYR A 94 4.09 16.69 -4.44
N ALA A 95 4.64 16.52 -5.64
CA ALA A 95 5.94 15.92 -5.87
C ALA A 95 7.02 16.95 -6.24
N ALA A 96 6.97 18.14 -5.62
CA ALA A 96 7.90 19.23 -5.92
C ALA A 96 9.36 18.86 -5.67
N ALA A 97 9.62 17.94 -4.74
CA ALA A 97 10.95 17.44 -4.42
C ALA A 97 11.49 16.44 -5.45
N LEU A 98 10.67 15.96 -6.38
CA LEU A 98 11.05 14.97 -7.38
C LEU A 98 11.45 15.62 -8.71
N SER A 99 12.43 15.00 -9.40
CA SER A 99 12.78 15.39 -10.76
C SER A 99 11.60 15.21 -11.71
N GLN A 100 11.62 15.86 -12.87
CA GLN A 100 10.54 15.70 -13.85
C GLN A 100 10.42 14.24 -14.32
N GLU A 101 11.55 13.56 -14.54
CA GLU A 101 11.59 12.15 -14.94
C GLU A 101 10.97 11.23 -13.87
N ASP A 102 11.29 11.48 -12.60
CA ASP A 102 10.74 10.75 -11.46
C ASP A 102 9.24 10.99 -11.31
N ARG A 103 8.77 12.22 -11.51
CA ARG A 103 7.33 12.54 -11.49
C ARG A 103 6.56 11.83 -12.59
N VAL A 104 7.11 11.81 -13.81
CA VAL A 104 6.53 11.06 -14.94
C VAL A 104 6.50 9.57 -14.63
N SER A 105 7.60 9.01 -14.12
CA SER A 105 7.67 7.59 -13.76
C SER A 105 6.69 7.23 -12.64
N LEU A 106 6.54 8.11 -11.65
CA LEU A 106 5.54 7.97 -10.60
C LEU A 106 4.13 7.98 -11.17
N GLN A 107 3.79 8.94 -12.05
CA GLN A 107 2.48 9.01 -12.69
C GLN A 107 2.16 7.73 -13.47
N LEU A 108 3.12 7.21 -14.26
CA LEU A 108 2.95 5.95 -15.00
C LEU A 108 2.67 4.76 -14.08
N ASN A 109 3.40 4.65 -12.96
CA ASN A 109 3.16 3.62 -11.97
C ASN A 109 1.77 3.75 -11.34
N LEU A 110 1.33 4.97 -11.05
CA LEU A 110 0.02 5.26 -10.48
C LEU A 110 -1.09 4.90 -11.47
N ASP A 111 -0.96 5.29 -12.73
CA ASP A 111 -1.90 4.97 -13.80
C ASP A 111 -2.06 3.45 -13.97
N ALA A 112 -0.96 2.70 -13.91
CA ALA A 112 -0.99 1.24 -13.97
C ALA A 112 -1.79 0.63 -12.80
N ILE A 113 -1.57 1.11 -11.57
CA ILE A 113 -2.26 0.57 -10.39
C ILE A 113 -3.71 1.05 -10.26
N GLN A 114 -4.10 2.17 -10.88
CA GLN A 114 -5.47 2.67 -10.79
C GLN A 114 -6.50 1.61 -11.19
N SER A 115 -6.16 0.80 -12.20
CA SER A 115 -6.99 -0.32 -12.67
C SER A 115 -7.14 -1.46 -11.65
N SER A 116 -6.16 -1.61 -10.75
CA SER A 116 -6.16 -2.64 -9.70
C SER A 116 -6.95 -2.25 -8.45
N VAL A 117 -7.23 -0.96 -8.28
CA VAL A 117 -8.01 -0.46 -7.15
C VAL A 117 -9.51 -0.70 -7.41
N PRO A 118 -10.23 -1.42 -6.53
CA PRO A 118 -11.64 -1.72 -6.72
C PRO A 118 -12.50 -0.47 -6.89
N GLU A 119 -13.50 -0.53 -7.77
CA GLU A 119 -14.39 0.62 -8.02
C GLU A 119 -15.04 1.17 -6.75
N LYS A 120 -15.46 0.27 -5.85
CA LYS A 120 -16.04 0.62 -4.55
C LYS A 120 -15.11 1.48 -3.69
N ALA A 121 -13.80 1.26 -3.75
CA ALA A 121 -12.85 2.07 -3.00
C ALA A 121 -12.86 3.52 -3.50
N TRP A 122 -12.94 3.72 -4.81
CA TRP A 122 -13.04 5.06 -5.40
C TRP A 122 -14.33 5.79 -5.05
N HIS A 123 -15.46 5.07 -5.02
CA HIS A 123 -16.74 5.62 -4.57
C HIS A 123 -16.68 6.04 -3.10
N ILE A 124 -16.05 5.25 -2.24
CA ILE A 124 -15.89 5.57 -0.81
C ILE A 124 -14.95 6.77 -0.61
N LEU A 125 -13.93 6.91 -1.45
CA LEU A 125 -13.04 8.06 -1.45
C LEU A 125 -13.66 9.32 -2.05
N ASP A 126 -14.92 9.25 -2.51
CA ASP A 126 -15.67 10.34 -3.15
C ASP A 126 -14.96 10.85 -4.41
N MET A 127 -14.56 9.92 -5.28
CA MET A 127 -13.75 10.22 -6.47
C MET A 127 -14.26 9.58 -7.76
N ASN A 128 -14.48 10.44 -8.76
CA ASN A 128 -14.74 10.02 -10.13
C ASN A 128 -13.49 9.42 -10.81
N ARG A 129 -13.73 8.56 -11.81
CA ARG A 129 -12.71 7.78 -12.52
C ARG A 129 -11.64 8.58 -13.24
N GLU A 130 -11.98 9.79 -13.67
CA GLU A 130 -11.11 10.64 -14.49
C GLU A 130 -10.16 11.52 -13.67
N ARG A 131 -10.23 11.48 -12.34
CA ARG A 131 -9.41 12.32 -11.44
C ARG A 131 -8.71 11.51 -10.35
N ARG A 132 -8.25 10.31 -10.69
CA ARG A 132 -7.65 9.35 -9.75
C ARG A 132 -6.14 9.48 -9.76
N LEU A 133 -5.52 9.50 -8.57
CA LEU A 133 -4.07 9.53 -8.30
C LEU A 133 -3.27 10.42 -9.27
N ILE A 134 -3.16 11.70 -8.92
CA ILE A 134 -2.54 12.71 -9.78
C ILE A 134 -1.27 13.22 -9.11
N VAL A 135 -0.18 13.23 -9.88
CA VAL A 135 1.10 13.85 -9.50
C VAL A 135 1.08 15.32 -9.92
N LEU A 136 1.34 16.20 -8.96
CA LEU A 136 1.38 17.64 -9.11
C LEU A 136 2.81 18.14 -8.92
N ASP A 137 3.20 19.14 -9.71
CA ASP A 137 4.44 19.88 -9.51
C ASP A 137 4.35 20.90 -8.36
N GLY A 138 5.44 21.64 -8.13
CA GLY A 138 5.49 22.67 -7.08
C GLY A 138 4.54 23.85 -7.31
N GLU A 139 4.01 24.02 -8.51
CA GLU A 139 3.02 25.04 -8.87
C GLU A 139 1.58 24.50 -8.86
N GLY A 140 1.41 23.19 -8.64
CA GLY A 140 0.13 22.51 -8.66
C GLY A 140 -0.34 22.10 -10.05
N ASN A 141 0.51 22.16 -11.07
CA ASN A 141 0.20 21.68 -12.40
C ASN A 141 0.36 20.16 -12.49
N THR A 142 -0.49 19.52 -13.28
CA THR A 142 -0.38 18.07 -13.55
C THR A 142 0.83 17.78 -14.42
N THR A 143 1.55 16.69 -14.14
CA THR A 143 2.50 16.12 -15.10
C THR A 143 1.77 15.46 -16.27
N SER A 144 1.10 16.26 -17.10
CA SER A 144 0.54 15.81 -18.36
C SER A 144 1.67 15.74 -19.38
N MET A 145 1.83 14.59 -20.02
CA MET A 145 2.54 14.51 -21.29
C MET A 145 1.68 15.22 -22.34
N ASP A 146 1.80 16.55 -22.43
CA ASP A 146 1.52 17.25 -23.68
C ASP A 146 2.57 16.78 -24.69
N LEU A 147 2.33 15.62 -25.31
CA LEU A 147 2.83 15.35 -26.65
C LEU A 147 2.18 16.40 -27.54
N LYS A 148 2.78 17.60 -27.59
CA LYS A 148 2.55 18.52 -28.68
C LYS A 148 3.03 17.81 -29.94
N ASP A 149 2.07 17.26 -30.64
CA ASP A 149 2.11 16.93 -32.05
C ASP A 149 2.64 18.16 -32.81
N LYS A 150 3.97 18.24 -32.94
CA LYS A 150 4.62 19.10 -33.93
C LYS A 150 4.72 18.27 -35.21
N GLY A 151 3.56 18.01 -35.81
CA GLY A 151 3.42 17.45 -37.15
C GLY A 151 3.11 18.56 -38.13
N THR A 152 4.17 19.09 -38.72
CA THR A 152 4.28 20.08 -39.82
C THR A 152 3.33 19.84 -40.98
#